data_AF-A0A1G7HGB4-F1
#
_entry.id   AF-A0A1G7HGB4-F1
#
_cell.length_a   1.000
_cell.length_b   1.000
_cell.length_c   1.000
_cell.angle_alpha   90.00
_cell.angle_beta   90.00
_cell.angle_gamma   90.00
#
_symmetry.space_group_name_H-M   'P 1'
#
loop_
_entity.id
_entity.type
_entity.pdbx_description
1 polymer ?
#
loop_
_entity_poly.entity_id
_entity_poly.type
_entity_poly.pdbx_seq_one_letter_code
_entity_poly.pdbx_strand_id
1 'polypeptide(L)' 'MGATTFLYKSDPVRGRQWAEVFRRRAPEIDFRIWPDIGNATQVRFLASAWASIARDGAARGT' A
#
# COMPACT_ATOMS: atom_id res chain seq x y z
N MET A 1 10.84 -2.31 -20.98
CA MET A 1 9.51 -2.71 -20.48
C MET A 1 9.26 -1.91 -19.21
N GLY A 2 8.21 -1.08 -19.17
CA GLY A 2 7.99 -0.16 -18.06
C GLY A 2 7.73 -0.93 -16.77
N ALA A 3 8.63 -0.83 -15.80
CA ALA A 3 8.43 -1.40 -14.47
C ALA A 3 7.16 -0.79 -13.87
N THR A 4 6.27 -1.65 -13.37
CA THR A 4 5.04 -1.22 -12.72
C THR A 4 5.38 -0.86 -11.29
N THR A 5 5.16 0.40 -10.90
CA THR A 5 5.46 0.86 -9.53
C THR A 5 4.24 0.72 -8.63
N PHE A 6 4.44 0.10 -7.48
CA PHE A 6 3.45 -0.01 -6.41
C PHE A 6 3.84 0.93 -5.27
N LEU A 7 3.03 1.96 -5.03
CA LEU A 7 3.31 2.96 -4.02
C LEU A 7 2.49 2.71 -2.74
N TYR A 8 3.19 2.53 -1.63
CA TYR A 8 2.61 2.27 -0.31
C TYR A 8 2.66 3.52 0.57
N LYS A 9 1.49 4.00 1.03
CA LYS A 9 1.32 5.18 1.89
C LYS A 9 0.52 4.82 3.14
N SER A 10 1.15 4.09 4.06
CA SER A 10 0.58 3.69 5.34
C SER A 10 1.71 3.60 6.39
N ASP A 11 1.78 2.53 7.18
CA ASP A 11 2.72 2.36 8.28
C ASP A 11 4.10 1.89 7.76
N PRO A 12 5.20 2.60 8.06
CA PRO A 12 6.52 2.26 7.54
C PRO A 12 7.05 0.91 8.05
N VAL A 13 6.67 0.46 9.25
CA VAL A 13 7.02 -0.85 9.80
C VAL A 13 6.35 -1.96 8.99
N ARG A 14 5.06 -1.81 8.70
CA ARG A 14 4.33 -2.74 7.83
C ARG A 14 4.80 -2.67 6.38
N GLY A 15 5.18 -1.49 5.90
CA GLY A 15 5.75 -1.28 4.57
C GLY A 15 7.04 -2.08 4.36
N ARG A 16 7.91 -2.19 5.36
CA ARG A 16 9.13 -3.02 5.29
C ARG A 16 8.82 -4.51 5.13
N GLN A 17 7.81 -5.01 5.84
CA GLN A 17 7.37 -6.40 5.71
C GLN A 17 6.83 -6.68 4.30
N TRP A 18 6.07 -5.75 3.73
CA TRP A 18 5.60 -5.86 2.36
C TRP A 18 6.73 -5.82 1.33
N ALA A 19 7.71 -4.93 1.49
CA ALA A 19 8.87 -4.86 0.59
C ALA A 19 9.61 -6.19 0.50
N GLU A 20 9.79 -6.89 1.63
CA GLU A 20 10.39 -8.24 1.67
C GLU A 20 9.55 -9.26 0.87
N VAL A 21 8.22 -9.23 1.02
CA VAL A 21 7.30 -10.13 0.30
C VAL A 21 7.34 -9.85 -1.20
N PHE A 22 7.27 -8.58 -1.62
CA PHE A 22 7.34 -8.19 -3.03
C PHE A 22 8.67 -8.62 -3.65
N ARG A 23 9.80 -8.39 -2.97
CA ARG A 23 11.12 -8.84 -3.44
C ARG A 23 11.21 -10.35 -3.65
N ARG A 24 10.49 -11.15 -2.86
CA ARG A 24 10.49 -12.62 -2.97
C ARG A 24 9.50 -13.15 -3.99
N ARG A 25 8.33 -12.51 -4.13
CA ARG A 25 7.19 -13.05 -4.90
C ARG A 25 6.93 -12.34 -6.23
N ALA A 26 7.35 -11.10 -6.36
CA ALA A 26 7.12 -10.27 -7.54
C ALA A 26 8.28 -9.25 -7.71
N PRO A 27 9.51 -9.72 -7.97
CA PRO A 27 10.69 -8.86 -8.11
C PRO A 27 10.60 -7.88 -9.30
N GLU A 28 9.69 -8.12 -10.24
CA GLU A 28 9.38 -7.22 -11.36
C GLU A 28 8.58 -5.97 -10.96
N ILE A 29 8.01 -5.95 -9.76
CA ILE A 29 7.26 -4.81 -9.22
C ILE A 29 8.20 -3.92 -8.42
N ASP A 30 8.28 -2.65 -8.83
CA ASP A 30 9.02 -1.63 -8.08
C ASP A 30 8.17 -1.17 -6.89
N PHE A 31 8.36 -1.81 -5.73
CA PHE A 31 7.65 -1.46 -4.50
C PHE A 31 8.32 -0.27 -3.80
N ARG A 32 7.58 0.82 -3.65
CA ARG A 32 8.07 2.05 -3.02
C ARG A 32 7.20 2.48 -1.85
N ILE A 33 7.82 3.16 -0.89
CA ILE A 33 7.16 3.67 0.31
C ILE A 33 7.19 5.20 0.24
N TRP A 34 6.02 5.83 0.36
CA TRP A 34 5.92 7.29 0.45
C TRP A 34 6.82 7.82 1.58
N PRO A 35 7.57 8.91 1.38
CA PRO A 35 7.44 9.90 0.30
C PRO A 35 8.25 9.61 -0.98
N ASP A 36 8.98 8.50 -1.06
CA ASP A 36 9.74 8.17 -2.27
C ASP A 36 8.82 7.59 -3.34
N ILE A 37 8.40 8.43 -4.29
CA ILE A 37 7.51 8.04 -5.39
C ILE A 37 8.25 7.77 -6.71
N GLY A 38 9.53 8.13 -6.81
CA GLY A 38 10.26 8.09 -8.08
C GLY A 38 9.54 8.84 -9.21
N ASN A 39 9.38 8.19 -10.37
CA ASN A 39 8.64 8.75 -11.49
C ASN A 39 7.13 8.52 -11.33
N ALA A 40 6.38 9.59 -11.06
CA ALA A 40 4.93 9.56 -10.88
C ALA A 40 4.17 8.93 -12.06
N THR A 41 4.70 8.98 -13.29
CA THR A 41 4.07 8.37 -14.47
C THR A 41 4.12 6.84 -14.47
N GLN A 42 4.93 6.23 -13.60
CA GLN A 42 5.06 4.78 -13.46
C GLN A 42 4.25 4.21 -12.29
N VAL A 43 3.73 5.07 -11.42
CA VAL A 43 2.89 4.68 -10.29
C VAL A 43 1.51 4.27 -10.81
N ARG A 44 1.25 2.96 -10.84
CA ARG A 44 -0.04 2.42 -11.30
C ARG A 44 -0.97 2.00 -10.17
N PHE A 45 -0.43 1.81 -8.97
CA PHE A 45 -1.19 1.38 -7.80
C PHE A 45 -0.80 2.22 -6.57
N LEU A 46 -1.81 2.70 -5.85
CA LEU A 46 -1.66 3.41 -4.59
C LEU A 46 -2.39 2.62 -3.49
N ALA A 47 -1.64 2.17 -2.48
CA ALA A 47 -2.22 1.57 -1.28
C ALA A 47 -2.23 2.60 -0.14
N SER A 48 -3.43 2.99 0.28
CA SER A 48 -3.63 3.75 1.52
C SER A 48 -4.24 2.85 2.58
N ALA A 49 -3.75 2.97 3.82
CA ALA A 49 -4.51 2.44 4.96
C ALA A 49 -5.43 3.54 5.45
N TRP A 50 -6.65 3.53 4.94
CA TRP A 50 -7.74 4.24 5.59
C TRP A 50 -8.26 3.35 6.72
N ALA A 51 -8.39 3.92 7.92
CA ALA A 51 -9.10 3.28 9.01
C ALA A 51 -10.57 3.19 8.59
N SER A 52 -11.00 2.02 8.12
CA SER A 52 -12.42 1.72 8.10
C SER A 52 -12.85 1.64 9.56
N ILE A 53 -13.43 2.73 10.08
CA ILE A 53 -14.25 2.65 11.29
C ILE A 53 -15.32 1.62 10.94
N ALA A 54 -15.24 0.44 11.57
CA ALA A 54 -16.34 -0.51 11.49
C ALA A 54 -17.58 0.28 11.89
N ARG A 55 -18.59 0.33 11.03
CA ARG A 55 -19.87 0.93 11.37
C ARG A 55 -20.38 0.15 12.58
N ASP A 56 -20.23 0.74 13.77
CA ASP A 56 -20.82 0.21 14.99
C ASP A 56 -22.33 0.21 14.81
N GLY A 57 -22.85 -0.95 14.40
CA GLY A 57 -24.26 -1.29 14.45
C GLY A 57 -24.69 -1.47 15.89
N ALA A 58 -24.73 -0.37 16.65
CA ALA A 58 -25.40 -0.30 17.95
C ALA A 58 -26.75 0.43 17.79
N ALA A 59 -27.52 0.06 16.77
CA ALA A 59 -28.96 0.24 16.77
C ALA A 59 -29.59 -1.06 17.30
N ARG A 60 -29.62 -1.22 18.62
CA ARG A 60 -30.63 -2.06 19.27
C ARG A 60 -31.41 -1.15 20.19
N GLY A 61 -32.59 -0.77 19.72
CA GLY A 61 -33.62 -0.17 20.55
C GLY A 61 -34.04 -1.15 21.63
N THR A 62 -34.13 -0.63 22.84
CA THR A 62 -35.01 -1.05 23.93
C THR A 62 -35.42 0.22 24.66
#